data_AF-A0A452XW97-F1
#
_entry.id   AF-A0A452XW97-F1
#
_cell.length_a   1.000
_cell.length_b   1.000
_cell.length_c   1.000
_cell.angle_alpha   90.00
_cell.angle_beta   90.00
_cell.angle_gamma   90.00
#
_symmetry.space_group_name_H-M   'P 1'
#
loop_
_entity.id
_entity.type
_entity.pdbx_description
1 polymer ?
#
loop_
_entity_poly.entity_id
_entity_poly.type
_entity_poly.pdbx_seq_one_letter_code
_entity_poly.pdbx_strand_id
1 'polypeptide(L)'
;MHMNLQTSYSVLGFYATAFDRALEVEKKLPAEGPSFVKLMQISHVVRVFWLGVPVSFCREHLPNHDVTIVLEDEDGHRFDTNYLARKQGLSGGWNRFATRHHLKVGDAVVFQLVEPTRFKVYILRESKFSTTDGALSLLSLDTSMENNMPEKGEDTSDEDAKSREDPEVTKVVTNKASDDDSNDLFSEAAANGGVGSPDPDPDFDAVKTFRTFKMAIDSSVIDHKLVQDRLLWTYYKLCGDRKAFLHRRLPKHINLTLAAGVIVETASIAEGIRSYPSSCSSCEDLAAWKKTLESFELLGMDVGFIRERLDELLFLLDARSSDDHPPEGYEEVKLERARAAEKVRALESKMASLKDALKDMEMEMEEIAEKRRGHALLQLAAAPW
;
A
#
# COMPACT_ATOMS: atom_id res chain seq x y z
N MET A 1 23.27 6.29 41.29
CA MET A 1 22.47 7.24 40.49
C MET A 1 21.91 6.49 39.29
N HIS A 2 20.66 6.03 39.39
CA HIS A 2 19.92 5.52 38.24
C HIS A 2 19.45 6.71 37.42
N MET A 3 19.83 6.77 36.14
CA MET A 3 19.20 7.68 35.18
C MET A 3 18.39 6.84 34.19
N ASN A 4 17.11 7.19 34.12
CA ASN A 4 16.03 6.51 33.41
C ASN A 4 16.32 6.31 31.92
N LEU A 5 16.15 5.08 31.45
CA LEU A 5 16.22 4.66 30.04
C LEU A 5 14.89 4.86 29.28
N GLN A 6 14.05 5.83 29.67
CA GLN A 6 12.65 5.84 29.24
C GLN A 6 12.23 7.01 28.33
N THR A 7 13.16 7.65 27.62
CA THR A 7 12.83 8.84 26.80
C THR A 7 13.41 8.88 25.38
N SER A 8 13.68 7.75 24.73
CA SER A 8 14.02 7.74 23.28
C SER A 8 12.97 7.10 22.37
N TYR A 9 11.84 6.65 22.91
CA TYR A 9 10.69 6.18 22.14
C TYR A 9 9.70 7.33 21.88
N SER A 10 10.06 8.33 21.07
CA SER A 10 9.06 9.34 20.66
C SER A 10 9.35 10.15 19.39
N VAL A 11 10.39 9.84 18.59
CA VAL A 11 10.69 10.62 17.37
C VAL A 11 10.47 9.84 16.06
N LEU A 12 9.91 8.62 16.14
CA LEU A 12 9.50 7.81 14.97
C LEU A 12 7.99 7.51 14.98
N GLY A 13 7.17 8.48 15.40
CA GLY A 13 5.71 8.43 15.25
C GLY A 13 5.21 8.84 13.85
N PHE A 14 6.01 8.63 12.81
CA PHE A 14 5.74 9.15 11.46
C PHE A 14 5.14 8.05 10.56
N TYR A 15 3.82 8.11 10.37
CA TYR A 15 3.02 7.53 9.28
C TYR A 15 3.43 6.13 8.79
N ALA A 16 3.07 5.07 9.52
CA ALA A 16 3.09 3.72 8.96
C ALA A 16 2.11 3.65 7.77
N THR A 17 2.60 3.32 6.58
CA THR A 17 1.77 3.18 5.38
C THR A 17 0.79 2.02 5.55
N ALA A 18 -0.24 1.92 4.68
CA ALA A 18 -1.10 0.73 4.68
C ALA A 18 -0.29 -0.58 4.58
N PHE A 19 0.80 -0.55 3.81
CA PHE A 19 1.69 -1.70 3.62
C PHE A 19 2.46 -2.07 4.89
N ASP A 20 3.01 -1.09 5.60
CA ASP A 20 3.77 -1.34 6.84
C ASP A 20 2.85 -1.96 7.91
N ARG A 21 1.64 -1.41 8.05
CA ARG A 21 0.62 -1.97 8.95
C ARG A 21 0.21 -3.38 8.55
N ALA A 22 0.10 -3.66 7.26
CA ALA A 22 -0.22 -4.98 6.76
C ALA A 22 0.90 -6.00 7.05
N LEU A 23 2.17 -5.60 6.97
CA LEU A 23 3.31 -6.44 7.37
C LEU A 23 3.32 -6.70 8.88
N GLU A 24 2.93 -5.74 9.70
CA GLU A 24 2.78 -5.94 11.14
C GLU A 24 1.66 -6.93 11.47
N VAL A 25 0.52 -6.83 10.77
CA VAL A 25 -0.58 -7.80 10.89
C VAL A 25 -0.10 -9.18 10.47
N GLU A 26 0.56 -9.30 9.32
CA GLU A 26 1.09 -10.57 8.81
C GLU A 26 1.99 -11.27 9.83
N LYS A 27 2.91 -10.54 10.48
CA LYS A 27 3.81 -11.09 11.50
C LYS A 27 3.10 -11.56 12.76
N LYS A 28 1.92 -11.01 13.05
CA LYS A 28 1.11 -11.35 14.23
C LYS A 28 0.05 -12.42 13.93
N LEU A 29 -0.07 -12.86 12.67
CA LEU A 29 -1.01 -13.91 12.33
C LEU A 29 -0.63 -15.23 13.02
N PRO A 30 -1.63 -16.02 13.43
CA PRO A 30 -1.38 -17.34 13.98
C PRO A 30 -0.70 -18.23 12.92
N ALA A 31 0.12 -19.19 13.36
CA ALA A 31 0.87 -20.11 12.48
C ALA A 31 -0.02 -21.18 11.80
N GLU A 32 -1.25 -20.81 11.43
CA GLU A 32 -2.26 -21.67 10.80
C GLU A 32 -2.00 -21.93 9.32
N GLY A 33 -1.13 -21.13 8.69
CA GLY A 33 -0.75 -21.31 7.29
C GLY A 33 0.11 -20.18 6.74
N PRO A 34 0.66 -20.35 5.52
CA PRO A 34 1.52 -19.37 4.89
C PRO A 34 0.71 -18.13 4.48
N SER A 35 1.36 -16.97 4.54
CA SER A 35 0.76 -15.68 4.20
C SER A 35 1.60 -14.89 3.21
N PHE A 36 0.98 -13.88 2.59
CA PHE A 36 1.69 -12.83 1.88
C PHE A 36 0.90 -11.51 1.92
N VAL A 37 1.61 -10.39 1.83
CA VAL A 37 1.02 -9.05 1.70
C VAL A 37 1.04 -8.57 0.25
N LYS A 38 -0.04 -7.92 -0.18
CA LYS A 38 -0.13 -7.30 -1.49
C LYS A 38 -0.56 -5.84 -1.39
N LEU A 39 0.25 -4.94 -1.98
CA LEU A 39 -0.13 -3.55 -2.20
C LEU A 39 -1.02 -3.42 -3.44
N MET A 40 -2.15 -2.71 -3.31
CA MET A 40 -3.11 -2.54 -4.40
C MET A 40 -2.62 -1.51 -5.42
N GLN A 41 -2.52 -1.95 -6.67
CA GLN A 41 -2.11 -1.13 -7.82
C GLN A 41 -3.31 -0.89 -8.76
N ILE A 42 -3.16 0.05 -9.70
CA ILE A 42 -4.20 0.41 -10.69
C ILE A 42 -4.74 -0.82 -11.44
N SER A 43 -3.86 -1.77 -11.79
CA SER A 43 -4.23 -3.03 -12.44
C SER A 43 -5.14 -3.91 -11.60
N HIS A 44 -4.99 -3.87 -10.27
CA HIS A 44 -5.71 -4.71 -9.32
C HIS A 44 -7.12 -4.18 -9.03
N VAL A 45 -7.31 -2.86 -8.98
CA VAL A 45 -8.55 -2.26 -8.42
C VAL A 45 -9.25 -1.23 -9.32
N VAL A 46 -8.68 -0.85 -10.47
CA VAL A 46 -9.30 0.16 -11.35
C VAL A 46 -9.54 -0.34 -12.78
N ARG A 47 -8.53 -0.98 -13.41
CA ARG A 47 -8.60 -1.28 -14.85
C ARG A 47 -8.97 -2.72 -15.14
N VAL A 48 -8.04 -3.63 -14.85
CA VAL A 48 -8.08 -5.02 -15.34
C VAL A 48 -8.67 -5.95 -14.28
N PHE A 49 -8.60 -5.56 -13.01
CA PHE A 49 -8.98 -6.38 -11.87
C PHE A 49 -8.33 -7.76 -11.92
N TRP A 50 -7.04 -7.76 -12.23
CA TRP A 50 -6.17 -8.93 -12.22
C TRP A 50 -5.24 -8.84 -11.02
N LEU A 51 -5.22 -9.85 -10.16
CA LEU A 51 -4.36 -9.88 -8.97
C LEU A 51 -3.29 -10.96 -9.11
N GLY A 52 -2.05 -10.56 -9.39
CA GLY A 52 -0.92 -11.50 -9.40
C GLY A 52 -0.56 -11.97 -8.00
N VAL A 53 -0.47 -13.27 -7.80
CA VAL A 53 -0.01 -13.93 -6.56
C VAL A 53 1.50 -14.17 -6.68
N PRO A 54 2.28 -14.05 -5.59
CA PRO A 54 3.72 -14.32 -5.66
C PRO A 54 4.02 -15.72 -6.22
N VAL A 55 5.00 -15.78 -7.14
CA VAL A 55 5.34 -17.01 -7.88
C VAL A 55 5.78 -18.14 -6.94
N SER A 56 6.60 -17.81 -5.94
CA SER A 56 7.05 -18.76 -4.91
C SER A 56 5.87 -19.32 -4.14
N PHE A 57 4.97 -18.44 -3.68
CA PHE A 57 3.76 -18.82 -2.95
C PHE A 57 2.87 -19.77 -3.78
N CYS A 58 2.69 -19.47 -5.07
CA CYS A 58 1.91 -20.33 -5.97
C CYS A 58 2.50 -21.73 -6.06
N ARG A 59 3.82 -21.83 -6.27
CA ARG A 59 4.51 -23.11 -6.46
C ARG A 59 4.51 -23.98 -5.21
N GLU A 60 4.59 -23.35 -4.04
CA GLU A 60 4.73 -24.05 -2.75
C GLU A 60 3.38 -24.39 -2.11
N HIS A 61 2.34 -23.60 -2.36
CA HIS A 61 1.11 -23.68 -1.57
C HIS A 61 -0.20 -23.74 -2.38
N LEU A 62 -0.19 -23.44 -3.68
CA LEU A 62 -1.41 -23.42 -4.50
C LEU A 62 -1.45 -24.57 -5.53
N PRO A 63 -2.66 -24.98 -5.96
CA PRO A 63 -2.82 -25.98 -7.00
C PRO A 63 -2.17 -25.59 -8.33
N ASN A 64 -1.64 -26.56 -9.06
CA ASN A 64 -1.00 -26.38 -10.36
C ASN A 64 -1.97 -26.28 -11.55
N HIS A 65 -3.27 -26.22 -11.30
CA HIS A 65 -4.34 -26.12 -12.29
C HIS A 65 -5.33 -25.02 -11.90
N ASP A 66 -6.10 -24.56 -12.88
CA ASP A 66 -7.08 -23.51 -12.65
C ASP A 66 -8.17 -24.01 -11.70
N VAL A 67 -8.43 -23.26 -10.63
CA VAL A 67 -9.34 -23.64 -9.56
C VAL A 67 -10.05 -22.40 -9.01
N THR A 68 -11.19 -22.60 -8.37
CA THR A 68 -11.84 -21.54 -7.59
C THR A 68 -11.16 -21.42 -6.23
N ILE A 69 -10.65 -20.23 -5.93
CA ILE A 69 -10.12 -19.85 -4.63
C ILE A 69 -11.14 -18.96 -3.94
N VAL A 70 -11.47 -19.29 -2.70
CA VAL A 70 -12.40 -18.53 -1.86
C VAL A 70 -11.62 -17.50 -1.04
N LEU A 71 -12.05 -16.24 -1.08
CA LEU A 71 -11.56 -15.18 -0.20
C LEU A 71 -12.58 -14.97 0.92
N GLU A 72 -12.15 -15.11 2.17
CA GLU A 72 -12.97 -14.92 3.37
C GLU A 72 -12.54 -13.64 4.10
N ASP A 73 -13.44 -12.66 4.21
CA ASP A 73 -13.18 -11.39 4.87
C ASP A 73 -13.19 -11.48 6.41
N GLU A 74 -12.90 -10.37 7.08
CA GLU A 74 -12.87 -10.28 8.55
C GLU A 74 -14.23 -10.54 9.21
N ASP A 75 -15.32 -10.31 8.47
CA ASP A 75 -16.71 -10.56 8.90
C ASP A 75 -17.16 -12.01 8.60
N GLY A 76 -16.31 -12.83 7.96
CA GLY A 76 -16.57 -14.21 7.58
C GLY A 76 -17.33 -14.40 6.25
N HIS A 77 -17.55 -13.33 5.46
CA HIS A 77 -18.16 -13.46 4.15
C HIS A 77 -17.18 -14.03 3.14
N ARG A 78 -17.71 -14.92 2.28
CA ARG A 78 -16.92 -15.66 1.29
C ARG A 78 -17.17 -15.17 -0.12
N PHE A 79 -16.08 -15.04 -0.88
CA PHE A 79 -16.09 -14.55 -2.25
C PHE A 79 -15.28 -15.49 -3.15
N ASP A 80 -15.96 -16.07 -4.13
CA ASP A 80 -15.32 -16.97 -5.09
C ASP A 80 -14.50 -16.19 -6.11
N THR A 81 -13.26 -16.64 -6.34
CA THR A 81 -12.34 -16.07 -7.33
C THR A 81 -11.70 -17.16 -8.18
N ASN A 82 -11.51 -16.89 -9.47
CA ASN A 82 -10.86 -17.82 -10.39
C ASN A 82 -9.36 -17.64 -10.33
N TYR A 83 -8.66 -18.65 -9.81
CA TYR A 83 -7.21 -18.74 -9.87
C TYR A 83 -6.79 -19.37 -11.19
N LEU A 84 -5.91 -18.68 -11.92
CA LEU A 84 -5.33 -19.16 -13.16
C LEU A 84 -3.89 -19.61 -12.88
N ALA A 85 -3.65 -20.92 -12.78
CA ALA A 85 -2.36 -21.46 -12.35
C ALA A 85 -1.23 -21.10 -13.31
N ARG A 86 -1.49 -21.13 -14.62
CA ARG A 86 -0.50 -20.74 -15.65
C ARG A 86 -0.11 -19.26 -15.58
N LYS A 87 -1.04 -18.40 -15.12
CA LYS A 87 -0.82 -16.95 -15.02
C LYS A 87 -0.49 -16.51 -13.59
N GLN A 88 -0.57 -17.42 -12.61
CA GLN A 88 -0.24 -17.21 -11.20
C GLN A 88 -0.99 -16.01 -10.61
N GLY A 89 -2.32 -15.99 -10.76
CA GLY A 89 -3.12 -14.89 -10.25
C GLY A 89 -4.62 -15.13 -10.25
N LEU A 90 -5.32 -14.27 -9.52
CA LEU A 90 -6.77 -14.24 -9.40
C LEU A 90 -7.36 -13.33 -10.49
N SER A 91 -8.39 -13.84 -11.16
CA SER A 91 -9.09 -13.16 -12.26
C SER A 91 -10.56 -12.92 -11.92
N GLY A 92 -11.47 -13.67 -12.56
CA GLY A 92 -12.91 -13.58 -12.32
C GLY A 92 -13.22 -13.66 -10.83
N GLY A 93 -14.16 -12.85 -10.35
CA GLY A 93 -14.49 -12.76 -8.93
C GLY A 93 -13.64 -11.76 -8.13
N TRP A 94 -12.37 -11.52 -8.48
CA TRP A 94 -11.54 -10.53 -7.78
C TRP A 94 -12.13 -9.12 -7.87
N ASN A 95 -12.64 -8.72 -9.04
CA ASN A 95 -13.34 -7.44 -9.20
C ASN A 95 -14.51 -7.30 -8.21
N ARG A 96 -15.31 -8.36 -8.03
CA ARG A 96 -16.45 -8.36 -7.12
C ARG A 96 -15.99 -8.12 -5.68
N PHE A 97 -14.94 -8.83 -5.25
CA PHE A 97 -14.32 -8.63 -3.94
C PHE A 97 -13.80 -7.19 -3.78
N ALA A 98 -12.98 -6.72 -4.71
CA ALA A 98 -12.39 -5.38 -4.68
C ALA A 98 -13.46 -4.26 -4.63
N THR A 99 -14.53 -4.41 -5.40
CA THR A 99 -15.64 -3.45 -5.43
C THR A 99 -16.47 -3.48 -4.16
N ARG A 100 -16.81 -4.68 -3.64
CA ARG A 100 -17.58 -4.86 -2.40
C ARG A 100 -16.88 -4.24 -1.19
N HIS A 101 -15.55 -4.32 -1.16
CA HIS A 101 -14.73 -3.71 -0.13
C HIS A 101 -14.20 -2.33 -0.55
N HIS A 102 -14.61 -1.71 -1.66
CA HIS A 102 -14.12 -0.40 -2.08
C HIS A 102 -12.57 -0.26 -2.04
N LEU A 103 -11.83 -1.30 -2.43
CA LEU A 103 -10.37 -1.28 -2.44
C LEU A 103 -9.84 -0.18 -3.36
N LYS A 104 -8.86 0.59 -2.89
CA LYS A 104 -8.24 1.69 -3.63
C LYS A 104 -6.76 1.44 -3.87
N VAL A 105 -6.19 2.15 -4.85
CA VAL A 105 -4.74 2.15 -5.06
C VAL A 105 -4.08 2.71 -3.81
N GLY A 106 -3.10 1.97 -3.28
CA GLY A 106 -2.44 2.28 -2.01
C GLY A 106 -2.93 1.45 -0.82
N ASP A 107 -4.14 0.88 -0.87
CA ASP A 107 -4.56 -0.09 0.17
C ASP A 107 -3.65 -1.32 0.13
N ALA A 108 -3.45 -1.96 1.29
CA ALA A 108 -2.71 -3.21 1.40
C ALA A 108 -3.65 -4.33 1.88
N VAL A 109 -3.47 -5.53 1.34
CA VAL A 109 -4.26 -6.70 1.69
C VAL A 109 -3.32 -7.83 2.10
N VAL A 110 -3.55 -8.41 3.27
CA VAL A 110 -2.86 -9.61 3.75
C VAL A 110 -3.69 -10.82 3.35
N PHE A 111 -3.06 -11.81 2.74
CA PHE A 111 -3.68 -13.08 2.38
C PHE A 111 -3.06 -14.18 3.22
N GLN A 112 -3.85 -14.87 4.01
CA GLN A 112 -3.43 -16.05 4.78
C GLN A 112 -4.13 -17.29 4.26
N LEU A 113 -3.37 -18.29 3.82
CA LEU A 113 -3.95 -19.53 3.32
C LEU A 113 -4.35 -20.42 4.50
N VAL A 114 -5.65 -20.57 4.73
CA VAL A 114 -6.19 -21.38 5.84
C VAL A 114 -6.64 -22.77 5.40
N GLU A 115 -6.94 -22.94 4.10
CA GLU A 115 -7.20 -24.24 3.46
C GLU A 115 -6.60 -24.21 2.04
N PRO A 116 -6.41 -25.37 1.36
CA PRO A 116 -5.75 -25.43 0.05
C PRO A 116 -6.31 -24.49 -1.03
N THR A 117 -7.57 -24.09 -0.91
CA THR A 117 -8.25 -23.15 -1.84
C THR A 117 -9.01 -22.06 -1.10
N ARG A 118 -8.66 -21.73 0.15
CA ARG A 118 -9.30 -20.66 0.92
C ARG A 118 -8.27 -19.74 1.57
N PHE A 119 -8.36 -18.45 1.25
CA PHE A 119 -7.64 -17.40 1.94
C PHE A 119 -8.54 -16.68 2.92
N LYS A 120 -8.04 -16.44 4.12
CA LYS A 120 -8.53 -15.37 4.99
C LYS A 120 -7.84 -14.08 4.63
N VAL A 121 -8.60 -13.00 4.49
CA VAL A 121 -8.08 -11.72 3.99
C VAL A 121 -8.29 -10.58 4.97
N TYR A 122 -7.23 -9.80 5.18
CA TYR A 122 -7.22 -8.64 6.09
C TYR A 122 -6.90 -7.39 5.29
N ILE A 123 -7.70 -6.33 5.44
CA ILE A 123 -7.63 -5.15 4.57
C ILE A 123 -7.16 -3.93 5.37
N LEU A 124 -5.99 -3.40 5.01
CA LEU A 124 -5.41 -2.21 5.60
C LEU A 124 -5.55 -1.06 4.61
N ARG A 125 -6.30 -0.03 5.00
CA ARG A 125 -6.57 1.12 4.14
C ARG A 125 -5.43 2.10 4.10
N GLU A 126 -5.25 2.78 2.98
CA GLU A 126 -4.36 3.94 2.95
C GLU A 126 -5.01 5.10 3.73
N SER A 127 -4.39 5.47 4.84
CA SER A 127 -4.82 6.62 5.63
C SER A 127 -4.32 7.90 4.96
N LYS A 128 -5.18 8.55 4.18
CA LYS A 128 -5.01 9.97 3.89
C LYS A 128 -5.36 10.73 5.17
N PHE A 129 -4.39 10.93 6.06
CA PHE A 129 -4.64 11.69 7.28
C PHE A 129 -4.94 13.15 6.93
N SER A 130 -6.19 13.58 7.11
CA SER A 130 -6.45 14.82 7.82
C SER A 130 -6.17 14.58 9.30
N THR A 131 -5.49 15.53 9.93
CA THR A 131 -4.67 15.45 11.16
C THR A 131 -5.36 15.03 12.47
N THR A 132 -6.48 14.29 12.49
CA THR A 132 -7.27 14.13 13.73
C THR A 132 -7.71 12.72 14.13
N ASP A 133 -7.43 11.64 13.37
CA ASP A 133 -8.02 10.32 13.69
C ASP A 133 -7.03 9.16 13.89
N GLY A 134 -5.73 9.46 14.07
CA GLY A 134 -4.70 8.43 14.26
C GLY A 134 -4.71 7.75 15.63
N ALA A 135 -5.35 8.35 16.63
CA ALA A 135 -5.29 7.88 18.02
C ALA A 135 -6.44 6.93 18.41
N LEU A 136 -7.53 6.88 17.65
CA LEU A 136 -8.73 6.13 18.04
C LEU A 136 -8.77 4.68 17.51
N SER A 137 -8.05 4.38 16.42
CA SER A 137 -8.06 3.02 15.84
C SER A 137 -7.16 2.02 16.58
N LEU A 138 -6.20 2.48 17.40
CA LEU A 138 -5.28 1.59 18.14
C LEU A 138 -5.80 1.17 19.52
N LEU A 139 -6.82 1.85 20.06
CA LEU A 139 -7.36 1.56 21.39
C LEU A 139 -8.46 0.49 21.38
N SER A 140 -8.89 0.02 20.21
CA SER A 140 -10.04 -0.89 20.09
C SER A 140 -9.67 -2.37 19.94
N LEU A 141 -8.39 -2.75 19.94
CA LEU A 141 -7.96 -4.16 19.93
C LEU A 141 -7.57 -4.72 21.31
N ASP A 142 -7.36 -3.88 22.32
CA ASP A 142 -6.88 -4.32 23.64
C ASP A 142 -8.00 -4.68 24.64
N THR A 143 -9.28 -4.71 24.25
CA THR A 143 -10.41 -4.87 25.20
C THR A 143 -11.28 -6.12 25.03
N SER A 144 -10.90 -7.13 24.24
CA SER A 144 -11.73 -8.33 24.06
C SER A 144 -11.12 -9.68 24.45
N MET A 145 -9.97 -9.71 25.14
CA MET A 145 -9.41 -10.94 25.69
C MET A 145 -9.31 -10.91 27.22
N GLU A 146 -10.41 -10.61 27.91
CA GLU A 146 -10.60 -11.03 29.30
C GLU A 146 -12.07 -10.86 29.68
N ASN A 147 -12.83 -11.96 29.60
CA ASN A 147 -13.95 -12.31 30.48
C ASN A 147 -14.73 -13.48 29.85
N ASN A 148 -14.53 -14.69 30.40
CA ASN A 148 -15.62 -15.55 30.88
C ASN A 148 -15.07 -16.89 31.39
N MET A 149 -15.15 -17.06 32.71
CA MET A 149 -15.14 -18.34 33.42
C MET A 149 -16.37 -19.18 33.05
N PRO A 150 -16.31 -20.52 33.20
CA PRO A 150 -17.15 -21.12 34.25
C PRO A 150 -16.46 -22.21 35.09
N GLU A 151 -16.96 -22.30 36.32
CA GLU A 151 -16.62 -23.24 37.39
C GLU A 151 -16.97 -24.72 37.11
N LYS A 152 -16.14 -25.57 37.74
CA LYS A 152 -16.41 -26.83 38.46
C LYS A 152 -16.58 -28.17 37.71
N GLY A 153 -15.63 -29.04 38.04
CA GLY A 153 -15.79 -30.49 38.17
C GLY A 153 -14.52 -31.07 38.82
N GLU A 154 -14.61 -31.43 40.11
CA GLU A 154 -13.58 -32.15 40.87
C GLU A 154 -13.32 -33.54 40.26
N ASP A 155 -12.07 -33.99 40.19
CA ASP A 155 -11.59 -35.08 41.05
C ASP A 155 -10.08 -35.35 40.88
N THR A 156 -9.43 -35.40 42.06
CA THR A 156 -8.23 -36.15 42.53
C THR A 156 -7.40 -36.94 41.50
N SER A 157 -6.06 -37.01 41.53
CA SER A 157 -5.13 -37.22 42.66
C SER A 157 -3.67 -37.20 42.17
N ASP A 158 -2.81 -36.71 43.06
CA ASP A 158 -1.43 -37.11 43.41
C ASP A 158 -0.28 -37.27 42.40
N GLU A 159 0.78 -36.52 42.74
CA GLU A 159 2.24 -36.82 42.80
C GLU A 159 2.85 -37.70 41.67
N ASP A 160 3.95 -37.35 41.00
CA ASP A 160 5.28 -37.28 41.61
C ASP A 160 6.39 -37.01 40.56
N ALA A 161 7.48 -36.43 41.07
CA ALA A 161 8.90 -36.47 40.70
C ALA A 161 9.43 -36.84 39.27
N LYS A 162 10.11 -35.83 38.68
CA LYS A 162 11.59 -35.79 38.43
C LYS A 162 12.28 -36.81 37.50
N SER A 163 12.82 -36.31 36.38
CA SER A 163 14.23 -36.41 35.90
C SER A 163 14.28 -36.16 34.38
N ARG A 164 14.82 -35.05 33.86
CA ARG A 164 16.21 -34.88 33.37
C ARG A 164 16.86 -36.16 32.81
N GLU A 165 17.12 -36.16 31.50
CA GLU A 165 18.43 -36.47 30.87
C GLU A 165 18.32 -36.39 29.33
N ASP A 166 19.07 -35.46 28.72
CA ASP A 166 19.68 -35.67 27.40
C ASP A 166 21.03 -36.40 27.63
N PRO A 167 21.57 -37.15 26.65
CA PRO A 167 22.55 -36.51 25.78
C PRO A 167 22.56 -36.96 24.30
N GLU A 168 22.89 -35.97 23.48
CA GLU A 168 23.70 -35.94 22.25
C GLU A 168 24.49 -37.21 21.85
N VAL A 169 24.60 -37.47 20.52
CA VAL A 169 25.88 -37.55 19.76
C VAL A 169 25.65 -38.05 18.31
N THR A 170 25.92 -37.11 17.39
CA THR A 170 26.45 -37.18 16.00
C THR A 170 26.49 -38.50 15.21
N LYS A 171 26.03 -38.44 13.94
CA LYS A 171 26.82 -38.87 12.77
C LYS A 171 26.62 -37.93 11.57
N VAL A 172 27.75 -37.40 11.11
CA VAL A 172 28.01 -36.65 9.88
C VAL A 172 27.94 -37.59 8.67
N VAL A 173 27.57 -37.07 7.48
CA VAL A 173 28.29 -37.18 6.18
C VAL A 173 27.36 -36.79 5.00
N THR A 174 27.55 -35.53 4.57
CA THR A 174 27.71 -34.99 3.20
C THR A 174 26.70 -35.25 2.06
N ASN A 175 26.21 -34.10 1.56
CA ASN A 175 26.19 -33.62 0.17
C ASN A 175 25.26 -34.31 -0.85
N LYS A 176 24.24 -33.57 -1.30
CA LYS A 176 24.29 -32.89 -2.61
C LYS A 176 23.17 -31.87 -2.75
N ALA A 177 23.56 -30.63 -3.05
CA ALA A 177 22.72 -29.65 -3.71
C ALA A 177 22.39 -30.13 -5.13
N SER A 178 21.16 -29.85 -5.57
CA SER A 178 20.81 -29.81 -6.98
C SER A 178 19.95 -28.56 -7.18
N ASP A 179 20.65 -27.49 -7.56
CA ASP A 179 20.07 -26.40 -8.33
C ASP A 179 19.73 -26.96 -9.72
N ASP A 180 18.53 -26.68 -10.21
CA ASP A 180 18.19 -26.80 -11.62
C ASP A 180 17.65 -25.44 -12.06
N ASP A 181 18.42 -24.79 -12.91
CA ASP A 181 18.20 -23.45 -13.44
C ASP A 181 18.11 -23.59 -14.95
N SER A 182 17.07 -23.04 -15.56
CA SER A 182 17.00 -22.90 -17.01
C SER A 182 16.37 -21.55 -17.37
N ASN A 183 17.20 -20.59 -17.76
CA ASN A 183 17.31 -20.26 -19.18
C ASN A 183 18.49 -19.33 -19.46
N ASP A 184 19.33 -19.83 -20.37
CA ASP A 184 20.48 -19.25 -21.04
C ASP A 184 20.28 -17.83 -21.60
N LEU A 185 21.36 -17.04 -21.56
CA LEU A 185 21.99 -16.49 -22.76
C LEU A 185 23.46 -16.07 -22.51
N PHE A 186 24.38 -16.84 -23.09
CA PHE A 186 25.78 -16.60 -23.52
C PHE A 186 26.38 -15.18 -23.29
N SER A 187 27.62 -14.98 -22.82
CA SER A 187 28.87 -15.69 -23.17
C SER A 187 29.93 -15.63 -22.05
N GLU A 188 30.68 -16.72 -21.89
CA GLU A 188 31.97 -16.75 -21.21
C GLU A 188 33.11 -16.23 -22.10
N ALA A 189 34.11 -15.58 -21.48
CA ALA A 189 35.50 -15.70 -21.88
C ALA A 189 36.38 -15.75 -20.61
N ALA A 190 37.30 -16.71 -20.60
CA ALA A 190 37.99 -17.25 -19.44
C ALA A 190 39.25 -16.48 -19.00
N ALA A 191 39.65 -16.83 -17.76
CA ALA A 191 41.00 -16.88 -17.20
C ALA A 191 41.67 -15.57 -16.72
N ASN A 192 41.78 -15.41 -15.39
CA ASN A 192 42.95 -15.91 -14.63
C ASN A 192 42.81 -15.64 -13.13
N GLY A 193 43.29 -16.58 -12.32
CA GLY A 193 43.38 -16.45 -10.87
C GLY A 193 44.45 -15.44 -10.45
N GLY A 194 44.15 -14.70 -9.39
CA GLY A 194 45.07 -13.82 -8.70
C GLY A 194 44.46 -13.30 -7.42
N VAL A 195 44.88 -13.87 -6.28
CA VAL A 195 44.61 -13.34 -4.94
C VAL A 195 45.29 -11.96 -4.83
N GLY A 196 44.51 -10.91 -4.56
CA GLY A 196 45.07 -9.58 -4.28
C GLY A 196 44.04 -8.45 -4.08
N SER A 197 43.87 -8.03 -2.83
CA SER A 197 43.37 -6.71 -2.35
C SER A 197 41.86 -6.39 -2.46
N PRO A 198 41.32 -5.49 -1.60
CA PRO A 198 39.87 -5.24 -1.47
C PRO A 198 39.31 -4.57 -2.72
N ASP A 199 38.15 -5.06 -3.16
CA ASP A 199 37.46 -4.74 -4.42
C ASP A 199 37.33 -3.23 -4.74
N PRO A 200 37.43 -2.85 -6.03
CA PRO A 200 36.98 -1.56 -6.52
C PRO A 200 35.45 -1.46 -6.47
N ASP A 201 34.91 -0.24 -6.26
CA ASP A 201 33.47 0.07 -6.28
C ASP A 201 32.72 -0.73 -7.36
N PRO A 202 31.57 -1.36 -7.05
CA PRO A 202 30.83 -2.12 -8.04
C PRO A 202 30.41 -1.21 -9.21
N ASP A 203 30.80 -1.60 -10.42
CA ASP A 203 30.36 -0.95 -11.65
C ASP A 203 28.83 -1.03 -11.74
N PHE A 204 28.17 0.08 -12.04
CA PHE A 204 26.70 0.12 -12.12
C PHE A 204 26.19 -0.82 -13.22
N ASP A 205 26.99 -1.07 -14.27
CA ASP A 205 26.67 -2.02 -15.34
C ASP A 205 26.58 -3.48 -14.85
N ALA A 206 27.18 -3.81 -13.70
CA ALA A 206 27.05 -5.13 -13.06
C ALA A 206 25.72 -5.28 -12.30
N VAL A 207 25.04 -4.18 -11.99
CA VAL A 207 23.83 -4.14 -11.16
C VAL A 207 22.58 -4.00 -12.02
N LYS A 208 22.21 -5.10 -12.69
CA LYS A 208 21.08 -5.14 -13.65
C LYS A 208 19.72 -5.47 -13.02
N THR A 209 19.70 -5.93 -11.77
CA THR A 209 18.46 -6.31 -11.08
C THR A 209 18.26 -5.55 -9.79
N PHE A 210 17.00 -5.30 -9.43
CA PHE A 210 16.64 -4.66 -8.16
C PHE A 210 17.18 -5.43 -6.94
N ARG A 211 17.27 -6.77 -7.02
CA ARG A 211 17.84 -7.60 -5.95
C ARG A 211 19.35 -7.36 -5.79
N THR A 212 20.09 -7.35 -6.91
CA THR A 212 21.53 -7.03 -6.90
C THR A 212 21.77 -5.60 -6.42
N PHE A 213 20.89 -4.66 -6.78
CA PHE A 213 20.96 -3.27 -6.32
C PHE A 213 20.73 -3.12 -4.81
N LYS A 214 19.71 -3.82 -4.28
CA LYS A 214 19.43 -3.86 -2.85
C LYS A 214 20.64 -4.40 -2.08
N MET A 215 21.24 -5.49 -2.56
CA MET A 215 22.46 -6.07 -1.97
C MET A 215 23.67 -5.14 -2.08
N ALA A 216 23.86 -4.43 -3.20
CA ALA A 216 24.97 -3.50 -3.39
C ALA A 216 24.88 -2.26 -2.50
N ILE A 217 23.65 -1.82 -2.19
CA ILE A 217 23.37 -0.76 -1.23
C ILE A 217 23.60 -1.26 0.21
N ASP A 218 23.23 -2.50 0.50
CA ASP A 218 23.44 -3.16 1.79
C ASP A 218 24.90 -3.36 2.15
N SER A 219 25.75 -3.61 1.15
CA SER A 219 27.19 -3.78 1.36
C SER A 219 27.95 -2.46 1.50
N SER A 220 27.34 -1.33 1.12
CA SER A 220 28.08 -0.10 0.88
C SER A 220 27.63 1.08 1.74
N VAL A 221 26.32 1.29 2.00
CA VAL A 221 25.84 2.57 2.58
C VAL A 221 24.52 2.50 3.40
N ILE A 222 23.65 1.49 3.26
CA ILE A 222 22.32 1.49 3.94
C ILE A 222 22.00 0.13 4.56
N ASP A 223 21.39 0.10 5.74
CA ASP A 223 20.67 -1.08 6.21
C ASP A 223 19.31 -1.16 5.49
N HIS A 224 19.12 -2.08 4.52
CA HIS A 224 17.82 -2.30 3.84
C HIS A 224 16.63 -2.43 4.79
N LYS A 225 16.84 -2.78 6.06
CA LYS A 225 15.78 -2.86 7.06
C LYS A 225 15.17 -1.51 7.43
N LEU A 226 15.85 -0.40 7.09
CA LEU A 226 15.42 0.97 7.41
C LEU A 226 14.68 1.66 6.25
N VAL A 227 14.61 1.07 5.05
CA VAL A 227 14.07 1.73 3.86
C VAL A 227 12.92 0.92 3.24
N GLN A 228 11.77 1.58 3.03
CA GLN A 228 10.62 1.00 2.34
C GLN A 228 10.98 0.60 0.88
N ASP A 229 10.64 -0.64 0.50
CA ASP A 229 10.96 -1.21 -0.82
C ASP A 229 10.44 -0.39 -2.00
N ARG A 230 9.30 0.31 -1.83
CA ARG A 230 8.73 1.20 -2.85
C ARG A 230 9.67 2.37 -3.17
N LEU A 231 10.15 3.07 -2.14
CA LEU A 231 11.03 4.23 -2.30
C LEU A 231 12.40 3.78 -2.79
N LEU A 232 12.88 2.62 -2.32
CA LEU A 232 14.11 2.02 -2.82
C LEU A 232 14.01 1.63 -4.30
N TRP A 233 12.85 1.15 -4.76
CA TRP A 233 12.61 0.85 -6.17
C TRP A 233 12.56 2.11 -7.03
N THR A 234 11.92 3.18 -6.53
CA THR A 234 11.92 4.49 -7.19
C THR A 234 13.35 5.02 -7.32
N TYR A 235 14.15 4.86 -6.28
CA TYR A 235 15.57 5.24 -6.28
C TYR A 235 16.42 4.39 -7.22
N TYR A 236 16.19 3.07 -7.25
CA TYR A 236 16.81 2.16 -8.23
C TYR A 236 16.54 2.60 -9.65
N LYS A 237 15.29 2.96 -9.96
CA LYS A 237 14.91 3.44 -11.29
C LYS A 237 15.62 4.75 -11.63
N LEU A 238 15.75 5.69 -10.69
CA LEU A 238 16.51 6.93 -10.90
C LEU A 238 17.98 6.65 -11.18
N CYS A 239 18.61 5.73 -10.45
CA CYS A 239 19.99 5.32 -10.70
C CYS A 239 20.11 4.66 -12.09
N GLY A 240 19.13 3.83 -12.46
CA GLY A 240 19.04 3.17 -13.77
C GLY A 240 18.95 4.15 -14.94
N ASP A 241 18.09 5.16 -14.82
CA ASP A 241 17.91 6.21 -15.83
C ASP A 241 19.21 7.00 -16.06
N ARG A 242 20.04 7.14 -15.02
CA ARG A 242 21.32 7.86 -15.05
C ARG A 242 22.54 6.95 -15.28
N LYS A 243 22.33 5.62 -15.32
CA LYS A 243 23.36 4.59 -15.37
C LYS A 243 24.46 4.78 -14.30
N ALA A 244 24.08 5.23 -13.11
CA ALA A 244 25.03 5.53 -12.05
C ALA A 244 24.36 5.49 -10.67
N PHE A 245 25.13 5.11 -9.64
CA PHE A 245 24.73 5.29 -8.25
C PHE A 245 24.74 6.77 -7.88
N LEU A 246 23.57 7.34 -7.57
CA LEU A 246 23.48 8.77 -7.24
C LEU A 246 24.18 9.13 -5.92
N HIS A 247 24.42 8.15 -5.05
CA HIS A 247 25.11 8.32 -3.77
C HIS A 247 26.62 8.06 -3.84
N ARG A 248 27.20 7.84 -5.03
CA ARG A 248 28.61 7.46 -5.18
C ARG A 248 29.61 8.47 -4.57
N ARG A 249 29.26 9.75 -4.55
CA ARG A 249 30.14 10.82 -4.02
C ARG A 249 29.78 11.20 -2.57
N LEU A 250 28.90 10.46 -1.90
CA LEU A 250 28.69 10.64 -0.46
C LEU A 250 29.99 10.32 0.31
N PRO A 251 30.27 11.01 1.43
CA PRO A 251 31.43 10.73 2.26
C PRO A 251 31.40 9.28 2.77
N LYS A 252 32.51 8.55 2.63
CA LYS A 252 32.64 7.14 3.07
C LYS A 252 32.35 6.91 4.57
N HIS A 253 32.43 7.97 5.38
CA HIS A 253 32.21 7.95 6.83
C HIS A 253 30.89 8.62 7.25
N ILE A 254 29.98 8.88 6.29
CA ILE A 254 28.65 9.40 6.62
C ILE A 254 27.89 8.38 7.46
N ASN A 255 27.07 8.87 8.39
CA ASN A 255 26.20 8.00 9.18
C ASN A 255 25.22 7.26 8.24
N LEU A 256 25.14 5.93 8.36
CA LEU A 256 24.32 5.08 7.47
C LEU A 256 22.83 5.45 7.52
N THR A 257 22.32 5.86 8.68
CA THR A 257 20.93 6.34 8.84
C THR A 257 20.72 7.66 8.10
N LEU A 258 21.70 8.58 8.16
CA LEU A 258 21.63 9.82 7.39
C LEU A 258 21.67 9.55 5.89
N ALA A 259 22.55 8.67 5.42
CA ALA A 259 22.63 8.31 4.00
C ALA A 259 21.34 7.63 3.51
N ALA A 260 20.77 6.74 4.32
CA ALA A 260 19.46 6.14 4.05
C ALA A 260 18.37 7.22 3.95
N GLY A 261 18.34 8.16 4.89
CA GLY A 261 17.40 9.28 4.89
C GLY A 261 17.52 10.14 3.63
N VAL A 262 18.74 10.49 3.22
CA VAL A 262 19.01 11.26 2.00
C VAL A 262 18.53 10.52 0.75
N ILE A 263 18.74 9.20 0.68
CA ILE A 263 18.31 8.36 -0.44
C ILE A 263 16.79 8.25 -0.51
N VAL A 264 16.14 8.02 0.63
CA VAL A 264 14.68 7.97 0.77
C VAL A 264 14.04 9.29 0.37
N GLU A 265 14.56 10.41 0.89
CA GLU A 265 14.03 11.73 0.61
C GLU A 265 14.22 12.11 -0.87
N THR A 266 15.36 11.75 -1.46
CA THR A 266 15.59 11.92 -2.90
C THR A 266 14.54 11.16 -3.73
N ALA A 267 14.21 9.94 -3.34
CA ALA A 267 13.18 9.14 -4.00
C ALA A 267 11.78 9.72 -3.83
N SER A 268 11.46 10.21 -2.62
CA SER A 268 10.21 10.87 -2.28
C SER A 268 9.99 12.13 -3.11
N ILE A 269 10.98 13.02 -3.18
CA ILE A 269 10.94 14.24 -3.99
C ILE A 269 10.74 13.91 -5.48
N ALA A 270 11.46 12.91 -6.00
CA ALA A 270 11.31 12.50 -7.39
C ALA A 270 9.91 11.94 -7.70
N GLU A 271 9.29 11.22 -6.77
CA GLU A 271 7.91 10.77 -6.90
C GLU A 271 6.92 11.94 -6.82
N GLY A 272 7.15 12.88 -5.89
CA GLY A 272 6.41 14.13 -5.75
C GLY A 272 6.38 14.90 -7.07
N ILE A 273 7.53 15.17 -7.67
CA ILE A 273 7.68 15.85 -8.98
C ILE A 273 6.95 15.09 -10.08
N ARG A 274 7.06 13.75 -10.14
CA ARG A 274 6.36 12.93 -11.15
C ARG A 274 4.84 13.02 -11.00
N SER A 275 4.35 13.24 -9.78
CA SER A 275 2.92 13.34 -9.48
C SER A 275 2.37 14.78 -9.53
N TYR A 276 3.22 15.79 -9.70
CA TYR A 276 2.89 17.22 -9.61
C TYR A 276 1.67 17.69 -10.45
N PRO A 277 1.38 17.15 -11.65
CA PRO A 277 0.17 17.52 -12.39
C PRO A 277 -1.15 17.07 -11.71
N SER A 278 -1.08 16.10 -10.80
CA SER A 278 -2.24 15.44 -10.17
C SER A 278 -2.29 15.66 -8.65
N SER A 279 -1.14 15.91 -8.04
CA SER A 279 -0.97 16.19 -6.62
C SER A 279 -0.80 17.70 -6.49
N CYS A 280 -1.83 18.39 -6.02
CA CYS A 280 -1.88 19.86 -5.83
C CYS A 280 -0.81 20.34 -4.84
N SER A 281 0.47 20.29 -5.24
CA SER A 281 1.62 20.69 -4.44
C SER A 281 1.83 22.18 -4.68
N SER A 282 1.90 22.95 -3.61
CA SER A 282 2.03 24.41 -3.68
C SER A 282 3.38 24.81 -4.30
N CYS A 283 3.49 26.05 -4.80
CA CYS A 283 4.79 26.59 -5.24
C CYS A 283 5.83 26.58 -4.08
N GLU A 284 5.35 26.68 -2.84
CA GLU A 284 6.18 26.59 -1.62
C GLU A 284 6.81 25.20 -1.46
N ASP A 285 6.10 24.13 -1.84
CA ASP A 285 6.62 22.75 -1.79
C ASP A 285 7.75 22.53 -2.81
N LEU A 286 7.63 23.10 -4.02
CA LEU A 286 8.68 23.04 -5.04
C LEU A 286 9.95 23.78 -4.59
N ALA A 287 9.78 24.96 -3.97
CA ALA A 287 10.89 25.73 -3.41
C ALA A 287 11.56 25.00 -2.24
N ALA A 288 10.78 24.33 -1.39
CA ALA A 288 11.31 23.50 -0.31
C ALA A 288 12.11 22.30 -0.86
N TRP A 289 11.56 21.56 -1.83
CA TRP A 289 12.25 20.44 -2.48
C TRP A 289 13.55 20.88 -3.15
N LYS A 290 13.56 22.05 -3.80
CA LYS A 290 14.77 22.61 -4.40
C LYS A 290 15.88 22.81 -3.36
N LYS A 291 15.57 23.44 -2.21
CA LYS A 291 16.53 23.65 -1.12
C LYS A 291 17.04 22.34 -0.52
N THR A 292 16.16 21.34 -0.38
CA THR A 292 16.54 20.01 0.09
C THR A 292 17.52 19.33 -0.86
N LEU A 293 17.24 19.39 -2.18
CA LEU A 293 18.13 18.81 -3.19
C LEU A 293 19.46 19.56 -3.28
N GLU A 294 19.48 20.89 -3.13
CA GLU A 294 20.73 21.66 -3.01
C GLU A 294 21.57 21.18 -1.82
N SER A 295 20.93 20.94 -0.67
CA SER A 295 21.61 20.40 0.51
C SER A 295 22.16 19.00 0.27
N PHE A 296 21.43 18.16 -0.47
CA PHE A 296 21.89 16.81 -0.84
C PHE A 296 23.02 16.82 -1.85
N GLU A 297 23.00 17.74 -2.82
CA GLU A 297 24.09 17.96 -3.77
C GLU A 297 25.38 18.37 -3.03
N LEU A 298 25.28 19.26 -2.04
CA LEU A 298 26.40 19.64 -1.17
C LEU A 298 26.94 18.46 -0.35
N LEU A 299 26.08 17.52 0.05
CA LEU A 299 26.49 16.27 0.70
C LEU A 299 27.16 15.28 -0.25
N GLY A 300 27.16 15.55 -1.56
CA GLY A 300 27.77 14.68 -2.58
C GLY A 300 26.77 13.78 -3.31
N MET A 301 25.47 14.05 -3.24
CA MET A 301 24.50 13.34 -4.08
C MET A 301 24.48 13.87 -5.51
N ASP A 302 24.34 12.97 -6.48
CA ASP A 302 24.09 13.31 -7.88
C ASP A 302 22.60 13.53 -8.11
N VAL A 303 22.11 14.73 -7.78
CA VAL A 303 20.69 15.10 -7.90
C VAL A 303 20.44 16.35 -8.73
N GLY A 304 21.48 16.89 -9.40
CA GLY A 304 21.39 18.13 -10.19
C GLY A 304 20.30 18.10 -11.26
N PHE A 305 20.08 16.95 -11.91
CA PHE A 305 19.01 16.80 -12.91
C PHE A 305 17.59 16.90 -12.34
N ILE A 306 17.41 16.52 -11.07
CA ILE A 306 16.12 16.66 -10.40
C ILE A 306 15.88 18.14 -10.11
N ARG A 307 16.94 18.88 -9.76
CA ARG A 307 16.89 20.33 -9.55
C ARG A 307 16.63 21.09 -10.86
N GLU A 308 17.30 20.76 -11.95
CA GLU A 308 17.05 21.36 -13.27
C GLU A 308 15.58 21.21 -13.69
N ARG A 309 14.99 20.03 -13.43
CA ARG A 309 13.57 19.80 -13.67
C ARG A 309 12.66 20.64 -12.78
N LEU A 310 13.04 20.88 -11.52
CA LEU A 310 12.32 21.80 -10.64
C LEU A 310 12.44 23.25 -11.12
N ASP A 311 13.60 23.66 -11.60
CA ASP A 311 13.82 25.00 -12.15
C ASP A 311 12.96 25.24 -13.39
N GLU A 312 12.82 24.25 -14.27
CA GLU A 312 11.92 24.31 -15.42
C GLU A 312 10.44 24.40 -14.98
N LEU A 313 10.04 23.63 -13.97
CA LEU A 313 8.68 23.69 -13.42
C LEU A 313 8.37 25.05 -12.78
N LEU A 314 9.29 25.58 -11.98
CA LEU A 314 9.17 26.91 -11.36
C LEU A 314 9.12 28.00 -12.43
N PHE A 315 9.98 27.93 -13.46
CA PHE A 315 9.97 28.86 -14.58
C PHE A 315 8.62 28.87 -15.32
N LEU A 316 8.02 27.70 -15.58
CA LEU A 316 6.70 27.61 -16.22
C LEU A 316 5.57 28.18 -15.36
N LEU A 317 5.69 28.10 -14.04
CA LEU A 317 4.73 28.69 -13.10
C LEU A 317 4.87 30.22 -13.06
N ASP A 318 6.11 30.72 -13.05
CA ASP A 318 6.40 32.15 -13.08
C ASP A 318 6.00 32.77 -14.44
N ALA A 319 6.28 32.09 -15.56
CA ALA A 319 5.85 32.53 -16.89
C ALA A 319 4.31 32.61 -17.01
N ARG A 320 3.58 31.68 -16.38
CA ARG A 320 2.12 31.70 -16.31
C ARG A 320 1.57 32.90 -15.51
N SER A 321 2.38 33.51 -14.65
CA SER A 321 2.00 34.72 -13.91
C SER A 321 2.30 36.02 -14.65
N SER A 322 3.15 35.99 -15.69
CA SER A 322 3.62 37.18 -16.40
C SER A 322 3.02 37.39 -17.80
N ASP A 323 2.47 36.37 -18.45
CA ASP A 323 1.84 36.53 -19.78
C ASP A 323 0.34 36.84 -19.64
N ASP A 324 -0.01 38.11 -19.86
CA ASP A 324 -1.38 38.66 -19.89
C ASP A 324 -2.20 38.23 -21.12
N HIS A 325 -1.84 37.11 -21.76
CA HIS A 325 -2.62 36.50 -22.83
C HIS A 325 -2.72 34.99 -22.64
N PRO A 326 -3.86 34.50 -22.13
CA PRO A 326 -4.17 33.08 -22.13
C PRO A 326 -4.11 32.51 -23.56
N PRO A 327 -3.79 31.22 -23.74
CA PRO A 327 -3.80 30.58 -25.05
C PRO A 327 -5.13 30.83 -25.78
N GLU A 328 -5.10 31.15 -27.08
CA GLU A 328 -6.31 31.34 -27.89
C GLU A 328 -7.30 30.19 -27.63
N GLY A 329 -8.49 30.54 -27.14
CA GLY A 329 -9.56 29.59 -26.77
C GLY A 329 -9.69 29.26 -25.28
N TYR A 330 -8.72 29.59 -24.41
CA TYR A 330 -8.82 29.31 -22.96
C TYR A 330 -9.96 30.10 -22.30
N GLU A 331 -10.10 31.40 -22.61
CA GLU A 331 -11.18 32.22 -22.06
C GLU A 331 -12.56 31.83 -22.63
N GLU A 332 -12.60 31.32 -23.86
CA GLU A 332 -13.82 30.77 -24.45
C GLU A 332 -14.25 29.49 -23.73
N VAL A 333 -13.33 28.56 -23.49
CA VAL A 333 -13.60 27.32 -22.73
C VAL A 333 -14.01 27.62 -21.28
N LYS A 334 -13.40 28.62 -20.65
CA LYS A 334 -13.76 29.06 -19.28
C LYS A 334 -15.16 29.68 -19.24
N LEU A 335 -15.52 30.49 -20.24
CA LEU A 335 -16.86 31.06 -20.37
C LEU A 335 -17.91 29.99 -20.66
N GLU A 336 -17.63 29.03 -21.54
CA GLU A 336 -18.48 27.88 -21.81
C GLU A 336 -18.67 27.01 -20.56
N ARG A 337 -17.61 26.78 -19.78
CA ARG A 337 -17.70 26.09 -18.49
C ARG A 337 -18.58 26.85 -17.50
N ALA A 338 -18.47 28.18 -17.43
CA ALA A 338 -19.30 29.00 -16.55
C ALA A 338 -20.79 28.94 -16.95
N ARG A 339 -21.09 29.04 -18.25
CA ARG A 339 -22.44 28.87 -18.80
C ARG A 339 -23.00 27.48 -18.52
N ALA A 340 -22.19 26.43 -18.69
CA ALA A 340 -22.60 25.06 -18.38
C ALA A 340 -22.90 24.88 -16.89
N ALA A 341 -22.06 25.43 -16.00
CA ALA A 341 -22.29 25.39 -14.55
C ALA A 341 -23.58 26.11 -14.13
N GLU A 342 -23.94 27.21 -14.81
CA GLU A 342 -25.20 27.92 -14.56
C GLU A 342 -26.42 27.11 -15.03
N LYS A 343 -26.33 26.45 -16.18
CA LYS A 343 -27.36 25.51 -16.64
C LYS A 343 -27.55 24.33 -15.67
N VAL A 344 -26.47 23.78 -15.13
CA VAL A 344 -26.52 22.72 -14.11
C VAL A 344 -27.23 23.22 -12.86
N ARG A 345 -26.85 24.39 -12.32
CA ARG A 345 -27.53 24.99 -11.16
C ARG A 345 -29.03 25.22 -11.41
N ALA A 346 -29.40 25.67 -12.61
CA ALA A 346 -30.81 25.86 -12.97
C ALA A 346 -31.58 24.53 -13.04
N LEU A 347 -30.96 23.46 -13.55
CA LEU A 347 -31.56 22.12 -13.57
C LEU A 347 -31.70 21.54 -12.15
N GLU A 348 -30.70 21.72 -11.30
CA GLU A 348 -30.75 21.29 -9.90
C GLU A 348 -31.88 22.00 -9.13
N SER A 349 -32.05 23.31 -9.33
CA SER A 349 -33.16 24.06 -8.75
C SER A 349 -34.53 23.56 -9.22
N LYS A 350 -34.68 23.24 -10.51
CA LYS A 350 -35.91 22.63 -11.03
C LYS A 350 -36.17 21.24 -10.47
N MET A 351 -35.13 20.42 -10.34
CA MET A 351 -35.24 19.09 -9.72
C MET A 351 -35.65 19.18 -8.25
N ALA A 352 -35.16 20.17 -7.50
CA ALA A 352 -35.58 20.40 -6.12
C ALA A 352 -37.07 20.75 -6.05
N SER A 353 -37.54 21.70 -6.88
CA SER A 353 -38.96 22.06 -6.93
C SER A 353 -39.87 20.89 -7.31
N LEU A 354 -39.46 20.04 -8.26
CA LEU A 354 -40.21 18.83 -8.62
C LEU A 354 -40.27 17.81 -7.47
N LYS A 355 -39.19 17.66 -6.70
CA LYS A 355 -39.18 16.79 -5.52
C LYS A 355 -40.13 17.28 -4.45
N ASP A 356 -40.20 18.60 -4.22
CA ASP A 356 -41.11 19.18 -3.25
C ASP A 356 -42.57 19.02 -3.69
N ALA A 357 -42.87 19.28 -4.97
CA ALA A 357 -44.21 19.03 -5.52
C ALA A 357 -44.64 17.54 -5.42
N LEU A 358 -43.69 16.61 -5.60
CA LEU A 358 -43.94 15.18 -5.41
C LEU A 358 -44.32 14.85 -3.96
N LYS A 359 -43.62 15.43 -2.98
CA LYS A 359 -43.94 15.25 -1.56
C LYS A 359 -45.30 15.84 -1.21
N ASP A 360 -45.64 17.01 -1.76
CA ASP A 360 -46.94 17.64 -1.53
C ASP A 360 -48.08 16.77 -2.06
N MET A 361 -47.93 16.23 -3.28
CA MET A 361 -48.91 15.29 -3.85
C MET A 361 -49.03 14.00 -3.03
N GLU A 362 -47.93 13.47 -2.50
CA GLU A 362 -47.93 12.28 -1.65
C GLU A 362 -48.67 12.55 -0.32
N MET A 363 -48.48 13.74 0.27
CA MET A 363 -49.20 14.18 1.46
C MET A 363 -50.70 14.35 1.21
N GLU A 364 -51.09 14.97 0.09
CA GLU A 364 -52.50 15.09 -0.30
C GLU A 364 -53.16 13.72 -0.52
N MET A 365 -52.45 12.79 -1.16
CA MET A 365 -52.93 11.42 -1.35
C MET A 365 -53.19 10.72 -0.01
N GLU A 366 -52.29 10.86 0.96
CA GLU A 366 -52.44 10.27 2.29
C GLU A 366 -53.63 10.88 3.05
N GLU A 367 -53.83 12.20 2.96
CA GLU A 367 -54.98 12.89 3.57
C GLU A 367 -56.32 12.40 2.96
N ILE A 368 -56.38 12.24 1.64
CA ILE A 368 -57.56 11.70 0.95
C ILE A 368 -57.81 10.25 1.39
N ALA A 369 -56.76 9.43 1.51
CA ALA A 369 -56.86 8.05 1.97
C ALA A 369 -57.38 7.97 3.42
N GLU A 370 -56.93 8.85 4.30
CA GLU A 370 -57.39 8.93 5.70
C GLU A 370 -58.86 9.34 5.79
N LYS A 371 -59.28 10.38 5.06
CA LYS A 371 -60.69 10.80 5.00
C LYS A 371 -61.59 9.67 4.51
N ARG A 372 -61.15 8.92 3.50
CA ARG A 372 -61.90 7.77 2.97
C ARG A 372 -62.00 6.64 4.00
N ARG A 373 -60.92 6.35 4.73
CA ARG A 373 -60.91 5.38 5.84
C ARG A 373 -61.88 5.79 6.95
N GLY A 374 -61.85 7.05 7.38
CA GLY A 374 -62.77 7.60 8.38
C GLY A 374 -64.23 7.50 7.95
N HIS A 375 -64.55 7.87 6.70
CA HIS A 375 -65.90 7.76 6.18
C HIS A 375 -66.38 6.30 6.08
N ALA A 376 -65.52 5.38 5.64
CA ALA A 376 -65.84 3.95 5.58
C ALA A 376 -66.10 3.36 6.98
N LEU A 377 -65.32 3.75 7.99
CA LEU A 377 -65.53 3.35 9.38
C LEU A 377 -66.87 3.87 9.93
N LEU A 378 -67.22 5.12 9.67
CA LEU A 378 -68.50 5.70 10.09
C LEU A 378 -69.69 5.00 9.42
N GLN A 379 -69.60 4.67 8.13
CA GLN A 379 -70.64 3.91 7.43
C GLN A 379 -70.82 2.50 8.00
N LEU A 380 -69.73 1.81 8.32
CA LEU A 380 -69.79 0.49 8.97
C LEU A 380 -70.43 0.58 10.36
N ALA A 381 -70.10 1.60 11.15
CA ALA A 381 -70.65 1.78 12.49
C ALA A 381 -72.16 2.14 12.49
N ALA A 382 -72.64 2.80 11.43
CA ALA A 382 -74.04 3.22 11.29
C ALA A 382 -74.93 2.18 10.59
N ALA A 383 -74.37 1.06 10.10
CA ALA A 383 -75.15 0.00 9.49
C ALA A 383 -76.02 -0.72 10.55
N PRO A 384 -77.29 -1.05 10.24
CA PRO A 384 -78.13 -1.82 11.15
C PRO A 384 -77.56 -3.23 11.35
N TRP A 385 -77.60 -3.69 12.60
CA TRP A 385 -77.04 -4.96 13.07
C TRP A 385 -77.88 -6.17 12.66
#